data_AF-A0A9Q9XQF5-F1
#
_entry.id   AF-A0A9Q9XQF5-F1
#
_cell.length_a   1.000
_cell.length_b   1.000
_cell.length_c   1.000
_cell.angle_alpha   90.00
_cell.angle_beta   90.00
_cell.angle_gamma   90.00
#
_symmetry.space_group_name_H-M   'P 1'
#
loop_
_entity.id
_entity.type
_entity.pdbx_description
1 polymer ?
#
loop_
_entity_poly.entity_id
_entity_poly.type
_entity_poly.pdbx_seq_one_letter_code
_entity_poly.pdbx_strand_id
1 'polypeptide(L)'
;MALPHEYLQFLDNDLVKTSDFTSFPLSILLILLEALTDKDFSCPCNAEQNATLIKLIFIAPCIFVFGLMCILQLNKNGPTRSRRKIGKHFLFTLIPPFVWIMLVLLDGDYIACQKTDWNGVYVLDDQQHVKWCQPTEPVPGKNETELQALTISFIAKSQTSGFVMLLVLGIILIVVVFCVYRCTGEEPPQTTEDRGDYIGTFACYRSEANLPLQLDFE
;
A
#
# COMPACT_ATOMS: atom_id res chain seq x y z
N MET A 1 0.88 1.33 31.86
CA MET A 1 0.04 0.18 31.47
C MET A 1 0.99 -0.87 30.89
N ALA A 2 1.40 -1.85 31.69
CA ALA A 2 2.44 -2.81 31.30
C ALA A 2 1.80 -3.98 30.54
N LEU A 3 2.29 -4.27 29.35
CA LEU A 3 1.87 -5.43 28.56
C LEU A 3 2.36 -6.71 29.27
N PRO A 4 1.52 -7.76 29.47
CA PRO A 4 1.92 -8.94 30.25
C PRO A 4 3.02 -9.74 29.51
N HIS A 5 4.06 -10.13 30.25
CA HIS A 5 5.23 -10.87 29.75
C HIS A 5 4.85 -12.21 29.05
N GLU A 6 3.72 -12.81 29.42
CA GLU A 6 3.15 -14.00 28.78
C GLU A 6 2.75 -13.75 27.31
N TYR A 7 2.22 -12.57 26.99
CA TYR A 7 1.81 -12.25 25.61
C TYR A 7 3.02 -12.13 24.67
N LEU A 8 4.14 -11.60 25.16
CA LEU A 8 5.37 -11.50 24.38
C LEU A 8 5.98 -12.87 24.09
N GLN A 9 5.95 -13.80 25.04
CA GLN A 9 6.46 -15.17 24.83
C GLN A 9 5.55 -16.01 23.93
N PHE A 10 4.24 -15.80 24.01
CA PHE A 10 3.28 -16.43 23.09
C PHE A 10 3.47 -15.92 21.66
N LEU A 11 3.61 -14.60 21.50
CA LEU A 11 3.93 -13.96 20.22
C LEU A 11 5.24 -14.48 19.62
N ASP A 12 6.31 -14.60 20.42
CA ASP A 12 7.62 -15.03 19.94
C ASP A 12 7.61 -16.51 19.47
N ASN A 13 6.97 -17.40 20.24
CA ASN A 13 6.91 -18.83 19.89
C ASN A 13 6.05 -19.10 18.64
N ASP A 14 4.95 -18.38 18.44
CA ASP A 14 4.11 -18.55 17.26
C ASP A 14 4.68 -17.85 16.02
N LEU A 15 5.38 -16.71 16.18
CA LEU A 15 6.08 -16.03 15.08
C LEU A 15 7.28 -16.85 14.56
N VAL A 16 8.02 -17.51 15.45
CA VAL A 16 9.26 -18.23 15.10
C VAL A 16 8.95 -19.57 14.45
N LYS A 17 7.85 -20.23 14.83
CA LYS A 17 7.51 -21.59 14.37
C LYS A 17 6.96 -21.66 12.95
N THR A 18 6.55 -20.55 12.34
CA THR A 18 6.00 -20.51 10.99
C THR A 18 6.93 -19.73 10.04
N SER A 19 7.87 -20.43 9.40
CA SER A 19 8.74 -19.80 8.41
C SER A 19 7.97 -19.28 7.18
N ASP A 20 6.76 -19.79 6.94
CA ASP A 20 5.99 -19.59 5.70
C ASP A 20 4.81 -18.62 5.84
N PHE A 21 4.55 -18.07 7.03
CA PHE A 21 3.45 -17.11 7.25
C PHE A 21 3.92 -15.65 7.12
N THR A 22 4.20 -15.21 5.91
CA THR A 22 4.28 -13.77 5.61
C THR A 22 2.90 -13.09 5.63
N SER A 23 1.81 -13.86 5.59
CA SER A 23 0.42 -13.38 5.50
C SER A 23 -0.22 -13.06 6.86
N PHE A 24 0.07 -13.80 7.93
CA PHE A 24 -0.61 -13.63 9.23
C PHE A 24 -0.18 -12.36 9.98
N PRO A 25 1.13 -12.02 10.08
CA PRO A 25 1.55 -10.75 10.67
C PRO A 25 1.07 -9.55 9.85
N LEU A 26 0.98 -9.71 8.52
CA LEU A 26 0.49 -8.70 7.60
C LEU A 26 -1.01 -8.43 7.80
N SER A 27 -1.83 -9.47 7.91
CA SER A 27 -3.26 -9.35 8.16
C SER A 27 -3.56 -8.71 9.51
N ILE A 28 -2.85 -9.10 10.57
CA ILE A 28 -3.00 -8.47 11.90
C ILE A 28 -2.60 -7.00 11.86
N LEU A 29 -1.51 -6.68 11.15
CA LEU A 29 -1.05 -5.30 10.99
C LEU A 29 -2.06 -4.45 10.21
N LEU A 30 -2.66 -5.01 9.15
CA LEU A 30 -3.71 -4.35 8.37
C LEU A 30 -4.98 -4.14 9.20
N ILE A 31 -5.39 -5.11 10.01
CA ILE A 31 -6.54 -4.97 10.94
C ILE A 31 -6.27 -3.89 11.99
N LEU A 32 -5.04 -3.83 12.53
CA LEU A 32 -4.67 -2.78 13.49
C LEU A 32 -4.62 -1.40 12.83
N LEU A 33 -4.12 -1.31 11.60
CA LEU A 33 -4.12 -0.09 10.80
C LEU A 33 -5.55 0.37 10.52
N GLU A 34 -6.42 -0.54 10.08
CA GLU A 34 -7.84 -0.29 9.86
C GLU A 34 -8.50 0.24 11.13
N ALA A 35 -8.30 -0.42 12.27
CA ALA A 35 -8.82 0.02 13.57
C ALA A 35 -8.22 1.35 14.08
N LEU A 36 -7.05 1.77 13.59
CA LEU A 36 -6.47 3.09 13.86
C LEU A 36 -7.12 4.17 12.99
N THR A 37 -7.47 3.87 11.74
CA THR A 37 -8.24 4.74 10.83
C THR A 37 -9.72 4.81 11.20
N ASP A 38 -10.30 3.74 11.75
CA ASP A 38 -11.72 3.62 12.12
C ASP A 38 -12.06 4.40 13.40
N LYS A 39 -11.04 4.88 14.13
CA LYS A 39 -11.24 5.92 15.14
C LYS A 39 -11.57 7.21 14.40
N ASP A 40 -12.85 7.58 14.37
CA ASP A 40 -13.42 8.81 13.78
C ASP A 40 -12.37 9.91 13.61
N PHE A 41 -11.77 9.95 12.42
CA PHE A 41 -10.79 10.98 12.09
C PHE A 41 -11.45 12.35 12.27
N SER A 42 -10.77 13.23 12.99
CA SER A 42 -11.22 14.60 13.23
C SER A 42 -10.09 15.55 12.87
N CYS A 43 -10.31 16.36 11.82
CA CYS A 43 -9.34 17.38 11.43
C CYS A 43 -9.30 18.48 12.49
N PRO A 44 -8.11 18.95 12.92
CA PRO A 44 -8.03 20.05 13.88
C PRO A 44 -8.46 21.39 13.28
N CYS A 45 -8.59 21.48 11.95
CA CYS A 45 -8.98 22.67 11.21
C CYS A 45 -8.14 23.89 11.62
N ASN A 46 -6.83 23.71 11.68
CA ASN A 46 -5.85 24.77 11.91
C ASN A 46 -4.83 24.74 10.77
N ALA A 47 -4.75 25.83 10.00
CA ALA A 47 -3.96 25.91 8.78
C ALA A 47 -2.48 25.48 8.96
N GLU A 48 -1.87 25.80 10.10
CA GLU A 48 -0.46 25.47 10.37
C GLU A 48 -0.26 23.98 10.74
N GLN A 49 -1.26 23.39 11.40
CA GLN A 49 -1.16 22.04 11.95
C GLN A 49 -1.74 20.97 11.02
N ASN A 50 -2.72 21.32 10.19
CA ASN A 50 -3.39 20.42 9.26
C ASN A 50 -2.37 19.63 8.42
N ALA A 51 -1.49 20.35 7.71
CA ALA A 51 -0.51 19.70 6.84
C ALA A 51 0.48 18.81 7.60
N THR A 52 0.86 19.21 8.82
CA THR A 52 1.82 18.48 9.65
C THR A 52 1.22 17.18 10.18
N LEU A 53 0.00 17.23 10.72
CA LEU A 53 -0.72 16.06 11.21
C LEU A 53 -0.92 15.04 10.09
N ILE A 54 -1.43 15.48 8.93
CA ILE A 54 -1.67 14.58 7.81
C ILE A 54 -0.37 13.96 7.32
N LYS A 55 0.72 14.73 7.19
CA LYS A 55 2.04 14.17 6.84
C LYS A 55 2.49 13.08 7.81
N LEU A 56 2.27 13.23 9.11
CA LEU A 56 2.60 12.21 10.10
C LEU A 56 1.72 10.95 9.94
N ILE A 57 0.42 11.12 9.68
CA ILE A 57 -0.50 10.00 9.43
C ILE A 57 -0.11 9.22 8.15
N PHE A 58 0.43 9.90 7.15
CA PHE A 58 0.98 9.23 5.97
C PHE A 58 2.30 8.49 6.26
N ILE A 59 3.24 9.15 6.95
CA ILE A 59 4.63 8.67 7.07
C ILE A 59 4.80 7.66 8.20
N ALA A 60 4.20 7.90 9.37
CA ALA A 60 4.45 7.10 10.57
C ALA A 60 4.05 5.63 10.39
N PRO A 61 2.88 5.29 9.81
CA PRO A 61 2.52 3.91 9.51
C PRO A 61 3.48 3.25 8.51
N CYS A 62 3.91 3.99 7.48
CA CYS A 62 4.88 3.48 6.51
C CYS A 62 6.21 3.10 7.18
N ILE A 63 6.75 3.99 8.02
CA ILE A 63 8.00 3.73 8.76
C ILE A 63 7.82 2.58 9.74
N PHE A 64 6.71 2.54 10.47
CA PHE A 64 6.43 1.50 11.46
C PHE A 64 6.36 0.11 10.80
N VAL A 65 5.56 -0.03 9.74
CA VAL A 65 5.43 -1.30 9.01
C VAL A 65 6.74 -1.70 8.36
N PHE A 66 7.42 -0.77 7.70
CA PHE A 66 8.70 -1.04 7.05
C PHE A 66 9.76 -1.49 8.07
N GLY A 67 9.88 -0.78 9.18
CA GLY A 67 10.80 -1.10 10.27
C GLY A 67 10.53 -2.47 10.89
N LEU A 68 9.26 -2.80 11.16
CA LEU A 68 8.87 -4.12 11.67
C LEU A 68 9.26 -5.23 10.70
N MET A 69 8.97 -5.06 9.41
CA MET A 69 9.33 -6.05 8.39
C MET A 69 10.84 -6.21 8.24
N CYS A 70 11.61 -5.13 8.35
CA CYS A 70 13.07 -5.20 8.39
C CYS A 70 13.57 -6.00 9.60
N ILE A 71 13.06 -5.73 10.81
CA ILE A 71 13.47 -6.45 12.04
C ILE A 71 13.15 -7.94 11.93
N LEU A 72 11.94 -8.29 11.46
CA LEU A 72 11.52 -9.69 11.28
C LEU A 72 12.38 -10.43 10.25
N GLN A 73 12.77 -9.75 9.17
CA GLN A 73 13.63 -10.36 8.15
C GLN A 73 15.10 -10.50 8.59
N LEU A 74 15.60 -9.60 9.42
CA LEU A 74 16.95 -9.66 10.01
C LEU A 74 17.07 -10.81 11.01
N ASN A 75 16.04 -11.05 11.84
CA ASN A 75 16.04 -12.16 12.79
C ASN A 75 15.95 -13.54 12.11
N LYS A 76 15.30 -13.64 10.94
CA LYS A 76 15.16 -14.90 10.18
C LYS A 76 16.39 -15.28 9.35
N ASN A 77 17.27 -14.34 8.99
CA ASN A 77 18.37 -14.59 8.06
C ASN A 77 19.71 -14.13 8.66
N GLY A 78 20.53 -15.07 9.13
CA GLY A 78 21.93 -14.79 9.51
C GLY A 78 22.73 -14.15 8.35
N PRO A 79 23.96 -13.66 8.62
CA PRO A 79 24.70 -12.68 7.80
C PRO A 79 25.08 -13.12 6.37
N THR A 80 24.71 -14.32 5.95
CA THR A 80 25.08 -14.91 4.66
C THR A 80 23.86 -15.05 3.74
N ARG A 81 23.49 -13.98 3.01
CA ARG A 81 22.59 -14.13 1.85
C ARG A 81 22.92 -13.22 0.67
N SER A 82 22.91 -13.82 -0.51
CA SER A 82 23.13 -13.21 -1.82
C SER A 82 22.14 -12.07 -2.12
N ARG A 83 22.66 -10.93 -2.61
CA ARG A 83 21.92 -9.69 -2.96
C ARG A 83 20.66 -9.92 -3.82
N ARG A 84 20.59 -11.01 -4.60
CA ARG A 84 19.45 -11.32 -5.48
C ARG A 84 18.17 -11.77 -4.74
N LYS A 85 18.28 -12.39 -3.57
CA LYS A 85 17.10 -12.82 -2.78
C LYS A 85 16.48 -11.68 -1.99
N ILE A 86 17.28 -10.69 -1.61
CA ILE A 86 16.85 -9.47 -0.88
C ILE A 86 15.86 -8.64 -1.69
N GLY A 87 16.08 -8.47 -3.01
CA GLY A 87 15.21 -7.63 -3.85
C GLY A 87 13.76 -8.13 -3.98
N LYS A 88 13.55 -9.45 -4.03
CA LYS A 88 12.19 -10.02 -4.11
C LYS A 88 11.43 -9.84 -2.79
N HIS A 89 12.07 -10.08 -1.64
CA HIS A 89 11.44 -9.88 -0.33
C HIS A 89 11.14 -8.39 -0.05
N PHE A 90 11.99 -7.48 -0.54
CA PHE A 90 11.78 -6.05 -0.40
C PHE A 90 10.51 -5.56 -1.12
N LEU A 91 10.21 -6.06 -2.32
CA LEU A 91 9.01 -5.69 -3.07
C LEU A 91 7.71 -6.05 -2.32
N PHE A 92 7.63 -7.26 -1.75
CA PHE A 92 6.46 -7.66 -0.96
C PHE A 92 6.32 -6.86 0.35
N THR A 93 7.44 -6.35 0.88
CA THR A 93 7.46 -5.51 2.09
C THR A 93 6.85 -4.13 1.86
N LEU A 94 6.85 -3.65 0.62
CA LEU A 94 6.29 -2.34 0.25
C LEU A 94 4.77 -2.37 0.03
N ILE A 95 4.18 -3.55 -0.16
CA ILE A 95 2.74 -3.71 -0.38
C ILE A 95 1.92 -3.08 0.76
N PRO A 96 2.14 -3.39 2.05
CA PRO A 96 1.33 -2.80 3.12
C PRO A 96 1.42 -1.26 3.24
N PRO A 97 2.60 -0.60 3.18
CA PRO A 97 2.69 0.86 3.08
C PRO A 97 1.95 1.44 1.87
N PHE A 98 2.01 0.75 0.73
CA PHE A 98 1.34 1.21 -0.48
C PHE A 98 -0.18 1.11 -0.36
N VAL A 99 -0.69 -0.01 0.19
CA VAL A 99 -2.12 -0.19 0.49
C VAL A 99 -2.60 0.85 1.49
N TRP A 100 -1.82 1.17 2.52
CA TRP A 100 -2.13 2.24 3.47
C TRP A 100 -2.36 3.59 2.77
N ILE A 101 -1.45 3.98 1.88
CA ILE A 101 -1.58 5.21 1.09
C ILE A 101 -2.87 5.19 0.25
N MET A 102 -3.23 4.04 -0.33
CA MET A 102 -4.49 3.91 -1.08
C MET A 102 -5.71 4.12 -0.19
N LEU A 103 -5.75 3.51 0.98
CA LEU A 103 -6.88 3.64 1.91
C LEU A 103 -7.10 5.10 2.33
N VAL A 104 -6.01 5.79 2.68
CA VAL A 104 -6.06 7.22 3.06
C VAL A 104 -6.58 8.09 1.91
N LEU A 105 -6.22 7.78 0.67
CA LEU A 105 -6.69 8.52 -0.50
C LEU A 105 -8.14 8.22 -0.87
N LEU A 106 -8.57 6.96 -0.71
CA LEU A 106 -9.95 6.53 -0.92
C LEU A 106 -10.90 7.08 0.14
N ASP A 107 -10.43 7.33 1.35
CA ASP A 107 -11.21 8.06 2.35
C ASP A 107 -11.38 9.53 1.92
N GLY A 108 -10.27 10.19 1.61
CA GLY A 108 -10.27 11.55 1.03
C GLY A 108 -10.32 12.68 2.08
N ASP A 109 -10.86 12.41 3.27
CA ASP A 109 -10.92 13.37 4.39
C ASP A 109 -9.53 13.88 4.81
N TYR A 110 -8.51 13.01 4.77
CA TYR A 110 -7.13 13.38 5.07
C TYR A 110 -6.56 14.40 4.07
N ILE A 111 -6.84 14.21 2.78
CA ILE A 111 -6.38 15.13 1.72
C ILE A 111 -7.14 16.44 1.78
N ALA A 112 -8.45 16.38 2.04
CA ALA A 112 -9.26 17.58 2.29
C ALA A 112 -8.69 18.40 3.44
N CYS A 113 -8.48 17.78 4.61
CA CYS A 113 -7.88 18.42 5.78
C CYS A 113 -6.50 19.00 5.45
N GLN A 114 -5.64 18.27 4.74
CA GLN A 114 -4.31 18.76 4.35
C GLN A 114 -4.36 20.00 3.45
N LYS A 115 -5.39 20.10 2.59
CA LYS A 115 -5.56 21.20 1.63
C LYS A 115 -6.30 22.40 2.20
N THR A 116 -6.96 22.24 3.34
CA THR A 116 -7.59 23.34 4.08
C THR A 116 -6.54 24.27 4.67
N ASP A 117 -6.54 25.50 4.19
CA ASP A 117 -5.64 26.61 4.60
C ASP A 117 -6.32 27.63 5.52
N TRP A 118 -7.54 27.36 5.97
CA TRP A 118 -8.29 28.21 6.91
C TRP A 118 -8.44 27.54 8.29
N ASN A 119 -8.67 28.37 9.30
CA ASN A 119 -9.01 27.93 10.64
C ASN A 119 -10.52 27.72 10.77
N GLY A 120 -10.93 26.71 11.51
CA GLY A 120 -12.34 26.36 11.62
C GLY A 120 -12.66 25.30 12.65
N VAL A 121 -13.88 24.78 12.56
CA VAL A 121 -14.36 23.65 13.38
C VAL A 121 -14.72 22.51 12.43
N TYR A 122 -14.32 21.29 12.81
CA TYR A 122 -14.64 20.10 12.04
C TYR A 122 -16.08 19.67 12.36
N VAL A 123 -16.95 19.74 11.36
CA VAL A 123 -18.39 19.49 11.50
C VAL A 123 -18.88 18.54 10.41
N LEU A 124 -19.90 17.75 10.75
CA LEU A 124 -20.67 16.98 9.77
C LEU A 124 -21.80 17.87 9.26
N ASP A 125 -21.88 18.06 7.94
CA ASP A 125 -23.02 18.74 7.34
C ASP A 125 -24.20 17.79 7.20
N ASP A 126 -25.31 18.10 7.85
CA ASP A 126 -26.54 17.31 7.83
C ASP A 126 -27.19 17.26 6.43
N GLN A 127 -26.95 18.26 5.57
CA GLN A 127 -27.59 18.31 4.25
C GLN A 127 -26.87 17.41 3.23
N GLN A 128 -25.52 17.45 3.21
CA GLN A 128 -24.72 16.68 2.26
C GLN A 128 -24.08 15.43 2.87
N HIS A 129 -24.19 15.20 4.18
CA HIS A 129 -23.56 14.09 4.92
C HIS A 129 -22.04 14.04 4.73
N VAL A 130 -21.40 15.20 4.60
CA VAL A 130 -19.94 15.34 4.41
C VAL A 130 -19.32 16.00 5.63
N LYS A 131 -18.21 15.44 6.13
CA LYS A 131 -17.41 16.05 7.19
C LYS A 131 -16.45 17.07 6.58
N TRP A 132 -16.40 18.28 7.14
CA TRP A 132 -15.54 19.35 6.62
C TRP A 132 -15.14 20.36 7.69
N CYS A 133 -14.15 21.21 7.39
CA CYS A 133 -13.73 22.29 8.25
C CYS A 133 -14.53 23.56 7.97
N GLN A 134 -15.53 23.86 8.80
CA GLN A 134 -16.31 25.08 8.70
C GLN A 134 -15.52 26.27 9.25
N PRO A 135 -15.31 27.34 8.46
CA PRO A 135 -14.53 28.49 8.91
C PRO A 135 -15.23 29.24 10.05
N THR A 136 -14.49 29.58 11.10
CA THR A 136 -15.01 30.41 12.21
C THR A 136 -14.89 31.91 11.92
N GLU A 137 -13.95 32.27 11.04
CA GLU A 137 -13.68 33.63 10.62
C GLU A 137 -13.91 33.79 9.11
N PRO A 138 -14.33 34.98 8.62
CA PRO A 138 -14.49 35.21 7.19
C PRO A 138 -13.17 35.01 6.45
N VAL A 139 -13.18 34.12 5.46
CA VAL A 139 -12.02 33.88 4.60
C VAL A 139 -12.01 34.91 3.46
N PRO A 140 -10.92 35.68 3.26
CA PRO A 140 -10.90 36.73 2.26
C PRO A 140 -11.19 36.21 0.84
N GLY A 141 -12.19 36.82 0.19
CA GLY A 141 -12.50 36.57 -1.22
C GLY A 141 -13.18 35.24 -1.51
N LYS A 142 -13.71 34.56 -0.49
CA LYS A 142 -14.46 33.31 -0.67
C LYS A 142 -15.68 33.26 0.25
N ASN A 143 -16.79 32.73 -0.27
CA ASN A 143 -17.99 32.45 0.51
C ASN A 143 -17.94 31.04 1.11
N GLU A 144 -18.67 30.82 2.21
CA GLU A 144 -18.72 29.53 2.90
C GLU A 144 -19.09 28.35 1.97
N THR A 145 -20.09 28.55 1.11
CA THR A 145 -20.51 27.55 0.12
C THR A 145 -19.44 27.23 -0.92
N GLU A 146 -18.59 28.19 -1.27
CA GLU A 146 -17.45 27.97 -2.17
C GLU A 146 -16.34 27.16 -1.48
N LEU A 147 -16.10 27.40 -0.18
CA LEU A 147 -15.14 26.61 0.61
C LEU A 147 -15.62 25.16 0.75
N GLN A 148 -16.91 24.98 0.99
CA GLN A 148 -17.50 23.66 1.08
C GLN A 148 -17.39 22.92 -0.26
N ALA A 149 -17.77 23.56 -1.37
CA ALA A 149 -17.63 22.99 -2.71
C ALA A 149 -16.17 22.65 -3.04
N LEU A 150 -15.22 23.48 -2.62
CA LEU A 150 -13.79 23.21 -2.75
C LEU A 150 -13.36 21.97 -1.95
N THR A 151 -13.87 21.81 -0.73
CA THR A 151 -13.59 20.65 0.12
C THR A 151 -14.09 19.36 -0.53
N ILE A 152 -15.32 19.36 -1.04
CA ILE A 152 -15.90 18.23 -1.78
C ILE A 152 -15.06 17.93 -3.04
N SER A 153 -14.59 18.95 -3.75
CA SER A 153 -13.71 18.78 -4.91
C SER A 153 -12.38 18.10 -4.53
N PHE A 154 -11.79 18.45 -3.39
CA PHE A 154 -10.58 17.79 -2.89
C PHE A 154 -10.82 16.32 -2.54
N ILE A 155 -11.93 16.01 -1.86
CA ILE A 155 -12.32 14.63 -1.54
C ILE A 155 -12.49 13.83 -2.83
N ALA A 156 -13.28 14.32 -3.79
CA ALA A 156 -13.53 13.63 -5.05
C ALA A 156 -12.23 13.40 -5.85
N LYS A 157 -11.32 14.39 -5.87
CA LYS A 157 -10.02 14.27 -6.54
C LYS A 157 -9.11 13.25 -5.85
N SER A 158 -9.11 13.22 -4.52
CA SER A 158 -8.38 12.22 -3.74
C SER A 158 -8.88 10.81 -4.02
N GLN A 159 -10.20 10.60 -3.95
CA GLN A 159 -10.83 9.31 -4.21
C GLN A 159 -10.56 8.82 -5.63
N THR A 160 -10.69 9.71 -6.62
CA THR A 160 -10.34 9.41 -8.02
C THR A 160 -8.89 8.95 -8.13
N SER A 161 -7.96 9.65 -7.46
CA SER A 161 -6.55 9.26 -7.43
C SER A 161 -6.34 7.88 -6.78
N GLY A 162 -7.05 7.59 -5.69
CA GLY A 162 -7.03 6.29 -5.01
C GLY A 162 -7.47 5.15 -5.93
N PHE A 163 -8.60 5.31 -6.62
CA PHE A 163 -9.10 4.30 -7.57
C PHE A 163 -8.16 4.10 -8.77
N VAL A 164 -7.60 5.17 -9.32
CA VAL A 164 -6.62 5.09 -10.42
C VAL A 164 -5.40 4.28 -9.99
N MET A 165 -4.86 4.55 -8.81
CA MET A 165 -3.70 3.82 -8.31
C MET A 165 -4.01 2.37 -7.94
N LEU A 166 -5.21 2.08 -7.42
CA LEU A 166 -5.70 0.73 -7.19
C LEU A 166 -5.78 -0.07 -8.50
N LEU A 167 -6.32 0.53 -9.57
CA LEU A 167 -6.37 -0.09 -10.90
C LEU A 167 -4.97 -0.39 -11.44
N VAL A 168 -4.05 0.57 -11.34
CA VAL A 168 -2.66 0.38 -11.78
C VAL A 168 -1.97 -0.75 -11.02
N LEU A 169 -2.12 -0.78 -9.69
CA LEU A 169 -1.58 -1.85 -8.86
C LEU A 169 -2.18 -3.22 -9.23
N GLY A 170 -3.49 -3.28 -9.44
CA GLY A 170 -4.19 -4.50 -9.87
C GLY A 170 -3.65 -5.03 -11.19
N ILE A 171 -3.47 -4.16 -12.20
CA ILE A 171 -2.88 -4.53 -13.49
C ILE A 171 -1.45 -5.05 -13.31
N ILE A 172 -0.61 -4.35 -12.53
CA ILE A 172 0.77 -4.80 -12.25
C ILE A 172 0.77 -6.19 -11.62
N LEU A 173 -0.07 -6.44 -10.61
CA LEU A 173 -0.16 -7.74 -9.97
C LEU A 173 -0.59 -8.82 -10.96
N ILE A 174 -1.60 -8.57 -11.79
CA ILE A 174 -2.05 -9.50 -12.83
C ILE A 174 -0.92 -9.82 -13.81
N VAL A 175 -0.20 -8.80 -14.30
CA VAL A 175 0.94 -9.00 -15.21
C VAL A 175 2.04 -9.82 -14.55
N VAL A 176 2.43 -9.47 -13.31
CA VAL A 176 3.46 -10.21 -12.57
C VAL A 176 3.05 -11.67 -12.38
N VAL A 177 1.81 -11.90 -11.94
CA VAL A 177 1.27 -13.24 -11.71
C VAL A 177 1.22 -14.03 -13.02
N PHE A 178 0.70 -13.44 -14.10
CA PHE A 178 0.64 -14.07 -15.41
C PHE A 178 2.03 -14.42 -15.95
N CYS A 179 3.00 -13.50 -15.85
CA CYS A 179 4.38 -13.74 -16.23
C CYS A 179 5.00 -14.88 -15.41
N VAL A 180 4.78 -14.92 -14.10
CA VAL A 180 5.30 -15.98 -13.23
C VAL A 180 4.68 -17.34 -13.58
N TYR A 181 3.35 -17.43 -13.73
CA TYR A 181 2.67 -18.68 -14.07
C TYR A 181 3.05 -19.22 -15.45
N ARG A 182 3.23 -18.34 -16.44
CA ARG A 182 3.70 -18.74 -17.77
C ARG A 182 5.14 -19.26 -17.74
N CYS A 183 5.98 -18.74 -16.86
CA CYS A 183 7.37 -19.20 -16.71
C CYS A 183 7.53 -20.52 -15.93
N THR A 184 6.53 -20.98 -15.18
CA THR A 184 6.59 -22.24 -14.42
C THR A 184 5.96 -23.43 -15.16
N GLY A 185 5.44 -23.23 -16.37
CA GLY A 185 4.65 -24.22 -17.12
C GLY A 185 5.42 -25.15 -18.06
N GLU A 186 6.75 -25.10 -18.11
CA GLU A 186 7.56 -26.10 -18.85
C GLU A 186 8.31 -26.99 -17.84
N GLU A 187 7.78 -28.18 -17.57
CA GLU A 187 8.62 -29.29 -17.11
C GLU A 187 9.54 -29.67 -18.29
N PRO A 188 10.87 -29.63 -18.13
CA PRO A 188 11.76 -30.14 -19.17
C PRO A 188 11.56 -31.66 -19.30
N PRO A 189 11.56 -32.21 -20.52
CA PRO A 189 11.57 -33.66 -20.70
C PRO A 189 12.82 -34.24 -20.02
N GLN A 190 12.62 -35.30 -19.23
CA GLN A 190 13.72 -36.04 -18.63
C GLN A 190 14.62 -36.64 -19.72
N THR A 191 15.82 -36.09 -19.88
CA THR A 191 16.94 -36.80 -20.50
C THR A 191 18.15 -36.75 -19.59
N THR A 192 18.63 -37.95 -19.29
CA THR A 192 19.77 -38.35 -18.47
C THR A 192 21.10 -37.76 -18.94
N GLU A 193 21.96 -37.41 -17.96
CA GLU A 193 23.45 -37.41 -17.99
C GLU A 193 24.10 -36.52 -19.09
N ASP A 194 24.80 -35.42 -18.80
CA ASP A 194 26.14 -35.40 -18.19
C ASP A 194 26.60 -33.96 -17.86
N ARG A 195 27.65 -33.89 -17.02
CA ARG A 195 28.41 -32.76 -16.44
C ARG A 195 28.65 -31.50 -17.31
N GLY A 196 28.36 -30.30 -16.78
CA GLY A 196 29.01 -29.04 -17.20
C GLY A 196 28.30 -27.72 -16.86
N ASP A 197 28.87 -26.97 -15.91
CA ASP A 197 28.88 -25.49 -15.77
C ASP A 197 27.55 -24.69 -15.77
N TYR A 198 27.17 -24.17 -14.59
CA TYR A 198 26.03 -23.26 -14.40
C TYR A 198 26.42 -21.80 -14.66
N ILE A 199 26.09 -21.27 -15.84
CA ILE A 199 25.94 -19.83 -16.08
C ILE A 199 24.46 -19.51 -16.26
N GLY A 200 23.79 -19.18 -15.15
CA GLY A 200 22.40 -18.74 -15.13
C GLY A 200 22.26 -17.30 -15.59
N THR A 201 22.19 -17.09 -16.90
CA THR A 201 21.85 -15.82 -17.53
C THR A 201 20.33 -15.64 -17.52
N PHE A 202 19.85 -14.59 -16.86
CA PHE A 202 18.48 -14.09 -17.03
C PHE A 202 18.31 -13.67 -18.50
N ALA A 203 17.53 -14.42 -19.27
CA ALA A 203 17.07 -14.02 -20.59
C ALA A 203 15.62 -14.47 -20.80
N CYS A 204 14.66 -13.78 -20.17
CA CYS A 204 13.29 -13.75 -20.69
C CYS A 204 13.20 -12.59 -21.68
N TYR A 205 13.65 -12.82 -22.91
CA TYR A 205 13.27 -11.99 -24.05
C TYR A 205 13.21 -12.86 -25.30
N ARG A 206 12.00 -13.24 -25.70
CA ARG A 206 11.61 -13.25 -27.12
C ARG A 206 10.09 -13.31 -27.22
N SER A 207 9.52 -12.15 -27.55
CA SER A 207 8.22 -12.03 -28.20
C SER A 207 8.33 -12.64 -29.59
N GLU A 208 7.56 -13.67 -29.90
CA GLU A 208 7.16 -13.97 -31.27
C GLU A 208 5.64 -13.96 -31.35
N ALA A 209 5.13 -12.88 -31.94
CA ALA A 209 3.81 -12.83 -32.50
C ALA A 209 3.78 -13.80 -33.70
N ASN A 210 3.07 -14.92 -33.56
CA ASN A 210 2.64 -15.72 -34.71
C ASN A 210 1.14 -15.57 -34.86
N LEU A 211 0.76 -14.58 -35.66
CA LEU A 211 -0.53 -14.49 -36.34
C LEU A 211 -0.40 -15.29 -37.64
N PRO A 212 -1.11 -16.41 -37.84
CA PRO A 212 -1.15 -17.07 -39.13
C PRO A 212 -2.18 -16.35 -40.01
N LEU A 213 -1.68 -15.56 -40.96
CA LEU A 213 -2.46 -15.09 -42.10
C LEU A 213 -2.06 -15.98 -43.29
N GLN A 214 -2.84 -17.01 -43.54
CA GLN A 214 -2.69 -17.84 -44.74
C GLN A 214 -4.04 -17.83 -45.48
N LEU A 215 -4.10 -16.93 -46.45
CA LEU A 215 -5.09 -16.86 -47.53
C LEU A 215 -4.41 -17.52 -48.73
N ASP A 216 -4.74 -18.78 -49.00
CA ASP A 216 -4.40 -19.42 -50.27
C ASP A 216 -5.67 -19.50 -51.12
N PHE A 217 -5.58 -18.86 -52.29
CA PHE A 217 -6.54 -18.89 -53.40
C PHE A 217 -6.16 -20.08 -54.30
N GLU A 218 -7.09 -21.01 -54.50
CA GLU A 218 -7.27 -21.78 -55.74
C GLU A 218 -8.78 -21.96 -55.99
#